data_AF-A0A976MDR5-F1
#
_entry.id   AF-A0A976MDR5-F1
#
_cell.length_a   1.000
_cell.length_b   1.000
_cell.length_c   1.000
_cell.angle_alpha   90.00
_cell.angle_beta   90.00
_cell.angle_gamma   90.00
#
_symmetry.space_group_name_H-M   'P 1'
#
loop_
_entity.id
_entity.type
_entity.pdbx_description
1 polymer ?
#
loop_
_entity_poly.entity_id
_entity_poly.type
_entity_poly.pdbx_seq_one_letter_code
_entity_poly.pdbx_strand_id
1 'polypeptide(L)'
;MLKGPRGGGPCPLLMSSMGRGFRILAFGHFFLVLLTIALVSSAAAFDLHCGPLISTLPHAVISGISSIVITVFYLVTSFKALGTEVEWMIRTTTAVSIALMDIAFSCWGFFLLERAAFKIFKAFKNELQIEPECLQTISILFLVASFIILFVHIVTSAICFAMSVRLTKHIKKQLNEMKLID
;
A
#
# COMPACT_ATOMS: atom_id res chain seq x y z
N MET A 1 12.73 -48.04 -9.12
CA MET A 1 12.99 -46.59 -8.97
C MET A 1 11.75 -45.98 -8.33
N LEU A 2 11.86 -45.56 -7.07
CA LEU A 2 10.75 -44.98 -6.29
C LEU A 2 10.46 -43.57 -6.81
N LYS A 3 9.23 -43.34 -7.27
CA LYS A 3 8.68 -42.03 -7.61
C LYS A 3 8.79 -41.12 -6.38
N GLY A 4 9.65 -40.11 -6.44
CA GLY A 4 9.68 -39.04 -5.45
C GLY A 4 8.35 -38.25 -5.45
N PRO A 5 7.95 -37.64 -4.33
CA PRO A 5 6.72 -36.89 -4.25
C PRO A 5 6.77 -35.71 -5.21
N ARG A 6 5.79 -35.61 -6.12
CA ARG A 6 5.57 -34.41 -6.95
C ARG A 6 5.43 -33.19 -6.04
N GLY A 7 6.37 -32.25 -6.12
CA GLY A 7 6.22 -30.88 -5.60
C GLY A 7 6.69 -30.60 -4.16
N GLY A 8 7.67 -31.34 -3.63
CA GLY A 8 8.14 -31.18 -2.24
C GLY A 8 9.54 -30.59 -2.03
N GLY A 9 10.31 -30.33 -3.10
CA GLY A 9 11.70 -29.89 -2.98
C GLY A 9 11.83 -28.40 -2.57
N PRO A 10 12.87 -28.02 -1.81
CA PRO A 10 13.17 -26.61 -1.56
C PRO A 10 13.47 -25.92 -2.89
N CYS A 11 12.65 -24.94 -3.26
CA CYS A 11 12.81 -24.21 -4.50
C CYS A 11 13.50 -22.86 -4.22
N PRO A 12 14.76 -22.67 -4.66
CA PRO A 12 15.53 -21.44 -4.43
C PRO A 12 15.08 -20.31 -5.40
N LEU A 13 13.78 -20.02 -5.44
CA LEU A 13 13.16 -19.06 -6.37
C LEU A 13 13.57 -17.60 -6.14
N LEU A 14 14.28 -17.30 -5.05
CA LEU A 14 14.51 -15.93 -4.56
C LEU A 14 15.97 -15.62 -4.26
N MET A 15 16.93 -16.19 -5.01
CA MET A 15 18.32 -15.80 -4.83
C MET A 15 18.62 -14.40 -5.43
N SER A 16 18.79 -13.44 -4.52
CA SER A 16 19.47 -12.14 -4.61
C SER A 16 18.71 -10.93 -5.22
N SER A 17 18.12 -11.01 -6.41
CA SER A 17 17.58 -9.81 -7.08
C SER A 17 16.21 -9.38 -6.52
N MET A 18 15.29 -10.34 -6.36
CA MET A 18 13.91 -10.03 -5.94
C MET A 18 13.80 -9.71 -4.43
N GLY A 19 14.69 -10.27 -3.60
CA GLY A 19 14.77 -9.91 -2.17
C GLY A 19 15.18 -8.44 -1.94
N ARG A 20 15.97 -7.86 -2.84
CA ARG A 20 16.26 -6.41 -2.81
C ARG A 20 15.01 -5.59 -3.14
N GLY A 21 14.23 -6.03 -4.14
CA GLY A 21 12.94 -5.41 -4.49
C GLY A 21 11.99 -5.37 -3.30
N PHE A 22 11.80 -6.49 -2.60
CA PHE A 22 10.93 -6.53 -1.41
C PHE A 22 11.40 -5.63 -0.27
N ARG A 23 12.71 -5.50 -0.04
CA ARG A 23 13.24 -4.56 0.96
C ARG A 23 12.98 -3.10 0.60
N ILE A 24 13.12 -2.74 -0.67
CA ILE A 24 12.80 -1.38 -1.16
C ILE A 24 11.30 -1.10 -0.97
N LEU A 25 10.43 -2.04 -1.34
CA LEU A 25 8.98 -1.90 -1.16
C LEU A 25 8.60 -1.80 0.32
N ALA A 26 9.22 -2.59 1.18
CA ALA A 26 9.01 -2.51 2.63
C ALA A 26 9.44 -1.14 3.18
N PHE A 27 10.59 -0.61 2.74
CA PHE A 27 11.05 0.71 3.15
C PHE A 27 10.12 1.83 2.66
N GLY A 28 9.59 1.71 1.44
CA GLY A 28 8.59 2.64 0.90
C GLY A 28 7.32 2.68 1.75
N HIS A 29 6.76 1.51 2.09
CA HIS A 29 5.59 1.44 2.96
C HIS A 29 5.89 1.88 4.40
N PHE A 30 7.07 1.61 4.93
CA PHE A 30 7.48 2.13 6.24
C PHE A 30 7.52 3.66 6.25
N PHE A 31 8.06 4.28 5.20
CA PHE A 31 8.06 5.73 5.05
C PHE A 31 6.63 6.30 4.96
N LEU A 32 5.74 5.63 4.23
CA LEU A 32 4.32 5.99 4.18
C LEU A 32 3.65 5.93 5.55
N VAL A 33 3.98 4.94 6.39
CA VAL A 33 3.50 4.87 7.78
C VAL A 33 3.93 6.11 8.56
N LEU A 34 5.19 6.52 8.45
CA LEU A 34 5.69 7.73 9.13
C LEU A 34 4.97 9.00 8.68
N LEU A 35 4.71 9.13 7.38
CA LEU A 35 3.94 10.26 6.83
C LEU A 35 2.50 10.27 7.33
N THR A 36 1.84 9.11 7.37
CA THR A 36 0.47 8.99 7.90
C THR A 36 0.42 9.32 9.39
N ILE A 37 1.40 8.88 10.17
CA ILE A 37 1.52 9.27 11.59
C ILE A 37 1.67 10.79 11.70
N ALA A 38 2.58 11.39 10.93
CA ALA A 38 2.78 12.84 10.94
C ALA A 38 1.49 13.61 10.56
N LEU A 39 0.75 13.13 9.56
CA LEU A 39 -0.53 13.70 9.16
C LEU A 39 -1.54 13.64 10.31
N VAL A 40 -1.77 12.47 10.90
CA VAL A 40 -2.72 12.29 12.00
C VAL A 40 -2.32 13.10 13.24
N SER A 41 -1.03 13.09 13.59
CA SER A 41 -0.51 13.92 14.68
C SER A 41 -0.70 15.41 14.40
N SER A 42 -0.53 15.86 13.16
CA SER A 42 -0.78 17.26 12.79
C SER A 42 -2.26 17.64 12.90
N ALA A 43 -3.18 16.74 12.51
CA ALA A 43 -4.62 16.98 12.67
C ALA A 43 -5.00 17.20 14.15
N ALA A 44 -4.38 16.42 15.05
CA ALA A 44 -4.58 16.56 16.48
C ALA A 44 -3.87 17.78 17.08
N ALA A 45 -2.63 18.05 16.69
CA ALA A 45 -1.82 19.13 17.24
C ALA A 45 -2.33 20.53 16.84
N PHE A 46 -2.87 20.66 15.63
CA PHE A 46 -3.43 21.91 15.13
C PHE A 46 -4.95 22.03 15.31
N ASP A 47 -5.56 21.08 16.03
CA ASP A 47 -6.99 21.07 16.35
C ASP A 47 -7.87 21.32 15.11
N LEU A 48 -7.73 20.43 14.12
CA LEU A 48 -8.39 20.57 12.83
C LEU A 48 -9.92 20.41 13.00
N HIS A 49 -10.67 21.51 13.02
CA HIS A 49 -12.13 21.54 13.15
C HIS A 49 -12.91 21.46 11.82
N CYS A 50 -12.22 21.29 10.69
CA CYS A 50 -12.88 21.21 9.40
C CYS A 50 -13.55 19.84 9.18
N GLY A 51 -14.85 19.75 9.46
CA GLY A 51 -15.65 18.52 9.35
C GLY A 51 -15.44 17.72 8.05
N PRO A 52 -15.50 18.35 6.86
CA PRO A 52 -15.19 17.68 5.59
C PRO A 52 -13.81 17.02 5.56
N LEU A 53 -12.76 17.65 6.10
CA LEU A 53 -11.42 17.07 6.15
C LEU A 53 -11.30 15.98 7.22
N ILE A 54 -11.87 16.19 8.40
CA ILE A 54 -11.86 15.18 9.49
C ILE A 54 -12.47 13.87 9.00
N SER A 55 -13.52 13.93 8.17
CA SER A 55 -14.18 12.74 7.62
C SER A 55 -13.27 11.90 6.71
N THR A 56 -12.17 12.48 6.19
CA THR A 56 -11.18 11.77 5.37
C THR A 56 -10.10 11.08 6.21
N LEU A 57 -9.90 11.51 7.46
CA LEU A 57 -8.84 11.04 8.35
C LEU A 57 -8.85 9.52 8.59
N PRO A 58 -10.02 8.87 8.82
CA PRO A 58 -10.07 7.42 9.01
C PRO A 58 -9.51 6.64 7.82
N HIS A 59 -9.67 7.16 6.59
CA HIS A 59 -9.17 6.49 5.40
C HIS A 59 -7.65 6.60 5.25
N ALA A 60 -7.07 7.74 5.64
CA ALA A 60 -5.62 7.87 5.77
C ALA A 60 -5.07 6.91 6.83
N VAL A 61 -5.74 6.78 7.99
CA VAL A 61 -5.37 5.82 9.04
C VAL A 61 -5.43 4.37 8.54
N ILE A 62 -6.52 3.97 7.87
CA ILE A 62 -6.67 2.63 7.31
C ILE A 62 -5.54 2.33 6.32
N SER A 63 -5.24 3.28 5.42
CA SER A 63 -4.12 3.16 4.47
C SER A 63 -2.76 3.04 5.16
N GLY A 64 -2.56 3.77 6.26
CA GLY A 64 -1.39 3.61 7.14
C GLY A 64 -1.29 2.23 7.77
N ILE A 65 -2.39 1.69 8.32
CA ILE A 65 -2.44 0.32 8.88
C ILE A 65 -2.14 -0.71 7.79
N SER A 66 -2.71 -0.57 6.59
CA SER A 66 -2.40 -1.41 5.44
C SER A 66 -0.90 -1.38 5.12
N SER A 67 -0.25 -0.22 5.19
CA SER A 67 1.19 -0.10 4.99
C SER A 67 2.03 -0.77 6.07
N ILE A 68 1.58 -0.82 7.34
CA ILE A 68 2.24 -1.61 8.38
C ILE A 68 2.20 -3.11 8.00
N VAL A 69 1.02 -3.61 7.64
CA VAL A 69 0.84 -5.01 7.24
C VAL A 69 1.72 -5.36 6.04
N ILE A 70 1.74 -4.50 5.01
CA ILE A 70 2.57 -4.69 3.82
C ILE A 70 4.06 -4.68 4.17
N THR A 71 4.50 -3.74 5.01
CA THR A 71 5.90 -3.63 5.46
C THR A 71 6.36 -4.91 6.13
N VAL A 72 5.60 -5.40 7.13
CA VAL A 72 5.92 -6.65 7.84
C VAL A 72 5.94 -7.82 6.87
N PHE A 73 4.93 -7.92 5.99
CA PHE A 73 4.83 -8.99 5.00
C PHE A 73 6.05 -9.04 4.07
N TYR A 74 6.47 -7.90 3.51
CA TYR A 74 7.62 -7.84 2.61
C TYR A 74 8.95 -8.02 3.32
N LEU A 75 9.12 -7.53 4.56
CA LEU A 75 10.32 -7.81 5.35
C LEU A 75 10.46 -9.31 5.60
N VAL A 76 9.44 -9.96 6.16
CA VAL A 76 9.45 -11.41 6.41
C VAL A 76 9.69 -12.21 5.13
N THR A 77 9.08 -11.80 4.02
CA THR A 77 9.29 -12.45 2.72
C THR A 77 10.71 -12.24 2.18
N SER A 78 11.31 -11.07 2.41
CA SER A 78 12.65 -10.76 1.92
C SER A 78 13.77 -11.56 2.58
N PHE A 79 13.56 -12.01 3.82
CA PHE A 79 14.52 -12.84 4.56
C PHE A 79 14.38 -14.35 4.28
N LYS A 80 13.31 -14.77 3.57
CA LYS A 80 13.09 -16.19 3.29
C LYS A 80 13.90 -16.62 2.06
N ALA A 81 14.93 -17.43 2.29
CA ALA A 81 15.84 -17.90 1.24
C ALA A 81 15.31 -19.13 0.48
N LEU A 82 14.54 -20.00 1.16
CA LEU A 82 14.04 -21.26 0.63
C LEU A 82 12.55 -21.42 0.99
N GLY A 83 11.78 -21.99 0.06
CA GLY A 83 10.36 -22.29 0.28
C GLY A 83 9.86 -23.35 -0.69
N THR A 84 8.70 -23.93 -0.38
CA THR A 84 8.03 -24.86 -1.29
C THR A 84 7.25 -24.11 -2.37
N GLU A 85 6.88 -24.79 -3.45
CA GLU A 85 6.05 -24.23 -4.53
C GLU A 85 4.75 -23.61 -4.01
N VAL A 86 4.08 -24.31 -3.09
CA VAL A 86 2.81 -23.90 -2.49
C VAL A 86 3.02 -22.65 -1.62
N GLU A 87 4.08 -22.61 -0.82
CA GLU A 87 4.39 -21.43 0.01
C GLU A 87 4.63 -20.18 -0.84
N TRP A 88 5.38 -20.33 -1.93
CA TRP A 88 5.68 -19.22 -2.83
C TRP A 88 4.42 -18.73 -3.56
N MET A 89 3.56 -19.66 -4.00
CA MET A 89 2.28 -19.32 -4.58
C MET A 89 1.39 -18.56 -3.59
N ILE A 90 1.25 -19.06 -2.36
CA ILE A 90 0.47 -18.39 -1.30
C ILE A 90 1.00 -16.98 -1.08
N ARG A 91 2.32 -16.80 -0.91
CA ARG A 91 2.93 -15.47 -0.71
C ARG A 91 2.65 -14.52 -1.86
N THR A 92 2.77 -14.96 -3.11
CA THR A 92 2.46 -14.10 -4.26
C THR A 92 0.99 -13.71 -4.32
N THR A 93 0.07 -14.64 -4.04
CA THR A 93 -1.36 -14.35 -4.00
C THR A 93 -1.68 -13.36 -2.88
N THR A 94 -1.13 -13.57 -1.69
CA THR A 94 -1.29 -12.65 -0.55
C THR A 94 -0.74 -11.26 -0.88
N ALA A 95 0.43 -11.15 -1.50
CA ALA A 95 1.02 -9.87 -1.91
C ALA A 95 0.11 -9.10 -2.87
N VAL A 96 -0.45 -9.79 -3.88
CA VAL A 96 -1.40 -9.20 -4.84
C VAL A 96 -2.66 -8.73 -4.13
N SER A 97 -3.25 -9.57 -3.27
CA SER A 97 -4.49 -9.22 -2.55
C SER A 97 -4.31 -8.00 -1.66
N ILE A 98 -3.21 -7.94 -0.88
CA ILE A 98 -2.96 -6.79 0.01
C ILE A 98 -2.71 -5.52 -0.81
N ALA A 99 -1.96 -5.60 -1.91
CA ALA A 99 -1.74 -4.44 -2.79
C ALA A 99 -3.05 -3.91 -3.40
N LEU A 100 -3.96 -4.80 -3.84
CA LEU A 100 -5.27 -4.40 -4.36
C LEU A 100 -6.15 -3.76 -3.29
N MET A 101 -6.15 -4.29 -2.06
CA MET A 101 -6.88 -3.69 -0.94
C MET A 101 -6.36 -2.28 -0.62
N ASP A 102 -5.03 -2.12 -0.59
CA ASP A 102 -4.40 -0.81 -0.32
C ASP A 102 -4.73 0.22 -1.41
N ILE A 103 -4.74 -0.18 -2.68
CA ILE A 103 -5.24 0.65 -3.79
C ILE A 103 -6.69 1.04 -3.55
N ALA A 104 -7.57 0.08 -3.24
CA ALA A 104 -8.99 0.34 -3.05
C ALA A 104 -9.26 1.34 -1.92
N PHE A 105 -8.62 1.17 -0.76
CA PHE A 105 -8.76 2.10 0.37
C PHE A 105 -8.19 3.48 0.06
N SER A 106 -7.06 3.54 -0.64
CA SER A 106 -6.44 4.81 -0.99
C SER A 106 -7.26 5.58 -2.03
N CYS A 107 -7.80 4.89 -3.05
CA CYS A 107 -8.73 5.48 -4.02
C CYS A 107 -10.02 5.99 -3.35
N TRP A 108 -10.54 5.25 -2.38
CA TRP A 108 -11.71 5.70 -1.62
C TRP A 108 -11.41 6.95 -0.78
N GLY A 109 -10.26 6.98 -0.10
CA GLY A 109 -9.78 8.16 0.60
C GLY A 109 -9.64 9.37 -0.34
N PHE A 110 -9.11 9.14 -1.53
CA PHE A 110 -8.93 10.18 -2.56
C PHE A 110 -10.27 10.75 -3.02
N PHE A 111 -11.28 9.90 -3.26
CA PHE A 111 -12.63 10.33 -3.61
C PHE A 111 -13.28 11.20 -2.53
N LEU A 112 -13.11 10.84 -1.26
CA LEU A 112 -13.60 11.66 -0.15
C LEU A 112 -12.85 12.99 -0.05
N LEU A 113 -11.53 12.97 -0.28
CA LEU A 113 -10.71 14.16 -0.29
C LEU A 113 -11.11 15.12 -1.42
N GLU A 114 -11.41 14.60 -2.61
CA GLU A 114 -11.93 15.37 -3.74
C GLU A 114 -13.28 16.02 -3.38
N ARG A 115 -14.19 15.28 -2.75
CA ARG A 115 -15.46 15.84 -2.26
C ARG A 115 -15.25 16.94 -1.22
N ALA A 116 -14.30 16.76 -0.32
CA ALA A 116 -13.97 17.78 0.67
C ALA A 116 -13.37 19.04 0.02
N ALA A 117 -12.43 18.86 -0.92
CA ALA A 117 -11.88 19.95 -1.72
C ALA A 117 -12.96 20.72 -2.48
N PHE A 118 -13.92 20.01 -3.08
CA PHE A 118 -15.02 20.63 -3.81
C PHE A 118 -15.95 21.44 -2.90
N LYS A 119 -16.24 20.95 -1.69
CA LYS A 119 -17.00 21.70 -0.68
C LYS A 119 -16.27 22.98 -0.25
N ILE A 120 -14.96 22.88 0.02
CA ILE A 120 -14.12 24.04 0.38
C ILE A 120 -14.09 25.05 -0.76
N PHE A 121 -13.90 24.60 -2.00
CA PHE A 121 -13.86 25.48 -3.17
C PHE A 121 -15.17 26.22 -3.40
N LYS A 122 -16.32 25.53 -3.24
CA LYS A 122 -17.64 26.18 -3.32
C LYS A 122 -17.84 27.22 -2.22
N ALA A 123 -17.34 26.96 -1.02
CA ALA A 123 -17.39 27.92 0.06
C ALA A 123 -16.54 29.18 -0.22
N PHE A 124 -15.36 29.02 -0.81
CA PHE A 124 -14.56 30.17 -1.28
C PHE A 124 -15.29 31.03 -2.31
N LYS A 125 -16.19 30.45 -3.10
CA LYS A 125 -17.04 31.19 -4.06
C LYS A 125 -18.32 31.75 -3.46
N ASN A 126 -18.52 31.64 -2.15
CA ASN A 126 -19.77 31.99 -1.46
C ASN A 126 -21.00 31.22 -1.98
N GLU A 127 -20.79 30.06 -2.64
CA GLU A 127 -21.88 29.20 -3.15
C GLU A 127 -22.39 28.21 -2.09
N LEU A 128 -21.65 28.04 -0.99
CA LEU A 128 -21.95 27.09 0.07
C LEU A 128 -21.44 27.62 1.42
N GLN A 129 -22.23 27.52 2.48
CA GLN A 129 -21.76 27.80 3.84
C GLN A 129 -21.12 26.55 4.43
N ILE A 130 -19.89 26.69 4.93
CA ILE A 130 -19.15 25.67 5.69
C ILE A 130 -18.53 26.31 6.93
N GLU A 131 -17.96 25.48 7.79
CA GLU A 131 -17.23 25.90 8.98
C GLU A 131 -16.06 26.83 8.60
N PRO A 132 -15.90 28.01 9.25
CA PRO A 132 -14.88 28.99 8.89
C PRO A 132 -13.45 28.45 9.03
N GLU A 133 -13.23 27.45 9.89
CA GLU A 133 -11.97 26.74 10.09
C GLU A 133 -11.51 26.00 8.83
N CYS A 134 -12.45 25.60 7.95
CA CYS A 134 -12.12 24.99 6.67
C CYS A 134 -11.45 25.95 5.67
N LEU A 135 -11.59 27.27 5.86
CA LEU A 135 -11.00 28.28 4.98
C LEU A 135 -9.62 28.75 5.46
N GLN A 136 -9.16 28.26 6.61
CA GLN A 136 -7.85 28.60 7.15
C GLN A 136 -6.72 27.91 6.37
N THR A 137 -5.55 28.55 6.35
CA THR A 137 -4.32 28.03 5.70
C THR A 137 -3.96 26.63 6.19
N ILE A 138 -4.20 26.32 7.47
CA ILE A 138 -3.91 25.01 8.07
C ILE A 138 -4.75 23.92 7.39
N SER A 139 -6.05 24.17 7.16
CA SER A 139 -6.93 23.24 6.46
C SER A 139 -6.49 23.02 5.01
N ILE A 140 -6.01 24.05 4.32
CA ILE A 140 -5.47 23.92 2.95
C ILE A 140 -4.18 23.08 2.95
N LEU A 141 -3.26 23.33 3.88
CA LEU A 141 -2.04 22.54 4.03
C LEU A 141 -2.37 21.07 4.33
N PHE A 142 -3.35 20.82 5.19
CA PHE A 142 -3.81 19.48 5.53
C PHE A 142 -4.41 18.75 4.32
N LEU A 143 -5.20 19.45 3.51
CA LEU A 143 -5.77 18.93 2.27
C LEU A 143 -4.66 18.50 1.29
N VAL A 144 -3.66 19.36 1.08
CA VAL A 144 -2.53 19.09 0.19
C VAL A 144 -1.67 17.93 0.72
N ALA A 145 -1.38 17.90 2.01
CA ALA A 145 -0.62 16.81 2.62
C ALA A 145 -1.35 15.46 2.49
N SER A 146 -2.65 15.44 2.77
CA SER A 146 -3.50 14.25 2.62
C SER A 146 -3.52 13.76 1.17
N PHE A 147 -3.61 14.68 0.21
CA PHE A 147 -3.55 14.37 -1.22
C PHE A 147 -2.23 13.69 -1.59
N ILE A 148 -1.10 14.28 -1.18
CA ILE A 148 0.23 13.76 -1.48
C ILE A 148 0.38 12.35 -0.89
N ILE A 149 -0.01 12.16 0.38
CA ILE A 149 0.12 10.86 1.06
C ILE A 149 -0.71 9.80 0.34
N LEU A 150 -2.00 10.05 0.09
CA LEU A 150 -2.88 9.10 -0.59
C LEU A 150 -2.39 8.80 -2.02
N PHE A 151 -1.89 9.80 -2.73
CA PHE A 151 -1.31 9.62 -4.06
C PHE A 151 -0.06 8.72 -4.02
N VAL A 152 0.86 8.97 -3.09
CA VAL A 152 2.07 8.14 -2.94
C VAL A 152 1.72 6.73 -2.50
N HIS A 153 0.69 6.53 -1.67
CA HIS A 153 0.13 5.20 -1.40
C HIS A 153 -0.27 4.51 -2.70
N ILE A 154 -1.18 5.09 -3.49
CA ILE A 154 -1.65 4.49 -4.76
C ILE A 154 -0.48 4.12 -5.68
N VAL A 155 0.49 5.03 -5.86
CA VAL A 155 1.67 4.77 -6.70
C VAL A 155 2.50 3.61 -6.16
N THR A 156 2.77 3.58 -4.85
CA THR A 156 3.56 2.53 -4.22
C THR A 156 2.86 1.18 -4.31
N SER A 157 1.55 1.13 -4.03
CA SER A 157 0.75 -0.09 -4.13
C SER A 157 0.65 -0.59 -5.58
N ALA A 158 0.59 0.30 -6.57
CA ALA A 158 0.64 -0.07 -7.98
C ALA A 158 1.99 -0.71 -8.37
N ILE A 159 3.11 -0.17 -7.87
CA ILE A 159 4.44 -0.77 -8.05
C ILE A 159 4.50 -2.14 -7.37
N CYS A 160 4.00 -2.26 -6.13
CA CYS A 160 3.87 -3.51 -5.39
C CYS A 160 3.09 -4.57 -6.18
N PHE A 161 1.94 -4.19 -6.74
CA PHE A 161 1.13 -5.07 -7.58
C PHE A 161 1.89 -5.50 -8.84
N ALA A 162 2.50 -4.57 -9.57
CA ALA A 162 3.27 -4.88 -10.78
C ALA A 162 4.44 -5.82 -10.50
N MET A 163 5.16 -5.60 -9.41
CA MET A 163 6.25 -6.47 -8.95
C MET A 163 5.74 -7.87 -8.56
N SER A 164 4.62 -7.94 -7.85
CA SER A 164 4.00 -9.21 -7.46
C SER A 164 3.53 -10.01 -8.67
N VAL A 165 2.93 -9.36 -9.68
CA VAL A 165 2.53 -10.02 -10.93
C VAL A 165 3.75 -10.55 -11.70
N ARG A 166 4.83 -9.76 -11.80
CA ARG A 166 6.08 -10.20 -12.44
C ARG A 166 6.67 -11.40 -11.72
N LEU A 167 6.67 -11.38 -10.39
CA LEU A 167 7.13 -12.47 -9.55
C LEU A 167 6.31 -13.74 -9.80
N THR A 168 4.98 -13.66 -9.79
CA THR A 168 4.10 -14.81 -10.07
C THR A 168 4.40 -15.44 -11.43
N LYS A 169 4.64 -14.61 -12.47
CA LYS A 169 5.02 -15.10 -13.80
C LYS A 169 6.38 -15.82 -13.78
N HIS A 170 7.37 -15.25 -13.08
CA HIS A 170 8.69 -15.85 -12.96
C HIS A 170 8.65 -17.18 -12.22
N ILE A 171 7.92 -17.25 -11.10
CA ILE A 171 7.73 -18.47 -10.33
C ILE A 171 7.06 -19.55 -11.17
N LYS A 172 5.97 -19.24 -11.89
CA LYS A 172 5.33 -20.19 -12.80
C LYS A 172 6.27 -20.72 -13.88
N LYS A 173 7.11 -19.85 -14.46
CA LYS A 173 8.08 -20.25 -15.49
C LYS A 173 9.10 -21.23 -14.94
N GLN A 174 9.74 -20.90 -13.82
CA GLN A 174 10.72 -21.76 -13.14
C GLN A 174 10.11 -23.10 -12.71
N LEU A 175 8.86 -23.10 -12.23
CA LEU A 175 8.12 -24.32 -11.91
C LEU A 175 7.98 -25.26 -13.11
N ASN A 176 7.62 -24.68 -14.26
CA ASN A 176 7.41 -25.44 -15.49
C ASN A 176 8.73 -25.99 -16.03
N GLU A 177 9.83 -25.24 -15.89
CA GLU A 177 11.18 -25.70 -16.26
C GLU A 177 11.62 -26.90 -15.42
N MET A 178 11.39 -26.89 -14.11
CA MET A 178 11.73 -28.03 -13.24
C MET A 178 10.88 -29.28 -13.54
N LYS A 179 9.58 -29.12 -13.81
CA LYS A 179 8.69 -30.23 -14.19
C LYS A 179 9.03 -30.90 -15.52
N LEU A 180 9.84 -30.25 -16.36
CA LEU A 180 10.33 -30.81 -17.63
C LEU A 180 11.63 -31.59 -17.45
N ILE A 181 12.33 -31.41 -16.33
CA ILE A 181 13.61 -32.05 -16.02
C ILE A 181 13.41 -33.38 -15.27
N ASP A 182 12.27 -33.52 -14.55
CA ASP A 182 11.81 -34.74 -13.88
C ASP A 182 10.96 -35.65 -14.78
#